data_AF-A0A9W9H8Q9-F1
#
_entry.id   AF-A0A9W9H8Q9-F1
#
_cell.length_a   1.000
_cell.length_b   1.000
_cell.length_c   1.000
_cell.angle_alpha   90.00
_cell.angle_beta   90.00
_cell.angle_gamma   90.00
#
_symmetry.space_group_name_H-M   'P 1'
#
loop_
_entity.id
_entity.type
_entity.pdbx_description
1 polymer ?
#
loop_
_entity_poly.entity_id
_entity_poly.type
_entity_poly.pdbx_seq_one_letter_code
_entity_poly.pdbx_strand_id
1 'polypeptide(L)'
;MSATASRVKKFNTLRRPERDAWGAPNHYHFSVKSLPIVPGNAVFLANPFSGHHHVEGRARITPLSPDDQATIIVPLLLESFVTRFDEGDAIINVMPHDVMPWAPWSWSTTDDALARAVSARLEAVGVRSELCQVPVSTTEQVHDSDIFWAKWSESLLTQMSSLPADMGAQDVGKWCGGCGFTPSLDTELLRCGRCKQARYCTKACQKEDWKIHKTRCTPCP
;
A
#
# COMPACT_ATOMS: atom_id res chain seq x y z
N MET A 1 -1.41 -14.95 15.76
CA MET A 1 -0.48 -14.15 14.94
C MET A 1 -1.28 -13.01 14.29
N SER A 2 -0.81 -11.76 14.30
CA SER A 2 -1.49 -10.65 13.62
C SER A 2 -1.39 -10.81 12.09
N ALA A 3 -2.32 -10.26 11.30
CA ALA A 3 -2.20 -10.24 9.84
C ALA A 3 -0.89 -9.58 9.39
N THR A 4 -0.48 -8.51 10.06
CA THR A 4 0.81 -7.85 9.81
C THR A 4 1.98 -8.82 10.02
N ALA A 5 1.97 -9.60 11.10
CA ALA A 5 3.02 -10.57 11.39
C ALA A 5 3.05 -11.73 10.36
N SER A 6 1.88 -12.19 9.91
CA SER A 6 1.81 -13.19 8.84
C SER A 6 2.35 -12.65 7.51
N ARG A 7 2.05 -11.38 7.20
CA ARG A 7 2.53 -10.71 5.98
C ARG A 7 4.05 -10.50 6.01
N VAL A 8 4.58 -9.99 7.12
CA VAL A 8 6.03 -9.84 7.32
C VAL A 8 6.74 -11.19 7.14
N LYS A 9 6.19 -12.28 7.71
CA LYS A 9 6.77 -13.62 7.55
C LYS A 9 6.85 -14.04 6.09
N LYS A 10 5.77 -13.83 5.31
CA LYS A 10 5.75 -14.14 3.86
C LYS A 10 6.73 -13.25 3.09
N PHE A 11 6.71 -11.94 3.33
CA PHE A 11 7.61 -10.99 2.67
C PHE A 11 9.08 -11.34 2.92
N ASN A 12 9.44 -11.68 4.16
CA ASN A 12 10.80 -12.07 4.53
C ASN A 12 11.24 -13.42 3.92
N THR A 13 10.34 -14.20 3.31
CA THR A 13 10.70 -15.42 2.57
C THR A 13 10.94 -15.16 1.08
N LEU A 14 10.59 -13.98 0.57
CA LEU A 14 10.77 -13.65 -0.83
C LEU A 14 12.27 -13.54 -1.19
N ARG A 15 12.60 -14.03 -2.39
CA ARG A 15 13.91 -13.81 -3.01
C ARG A 15 14.11 -12.32 -3.25
N ARG A 16 15.36 -11.85 -3.12
CA ARG A 16 15.72 -10.45 -3.31
C ARG A 16 16.89 -10.32 -4.30
N PRO A 17 16.64 -10.41 -5.61
CA PRO A 17 17.70 -10.24 -6.60
C PRO A 17 18.13 -8.76 -6.64
N GLU A 18 19.42 -8.48 -6.84
CA GLU A 18 19.92 -7.09 -6.97
C GLU A 18 19.39 -6.38 -8.21
N ARG A 19 19.07 -7.17 -9.23
CA ARG A 19 18.56 -6.72 -10.53
C ARG A 19 17.31 -7.49 -10.90
N ASP A 20 16.43 -6.85 -11.65
CA ASP A 20 15.26 -7.49 -12.23
C ASP A 20 15.63 -8.40 -13.42
N ALA A 21 14.63 -9.03 -14.03
CA ALA A 21 14.80 -9.95 -15.15
C ALA A 21 15.46 -9.33 -16.39
N TRP A 22 15.43 -7.99 -16.51
CA TRP A 22 16.00 -7.24 -17.62
C TRP A 22 17.34 -6.58 -17.26
N GLY A 23 17.85 -6.84 -16.06
CA GLY A 23 19.13 -6.32 -15.59
C GLY A 23 19.06 -4.92 -15.00
N ALA A 24 17.89 -4.30 -14.88
CA ALA A 24 17.76 -3.01 -14.20
C ALA A 24 17.88 -3.19 -12.68
N PRO A 25 18.41 -2.20 -11.93
CA PRO A 25 18.44 -2.25 -10.48
C PRO A 25 17.07 -2.54 -9.88
N ASN A 26 17.02 -3.47 -8.94
CA ASN A 26 15.80 -3.78 -8.17
C ASN A 26 15.60 -2.75 -7.04
N HIS A 27 15.38 -1.50 -7.41
CA HIS A 27 15.17 -0.40 -6.47
C HIS A 27 13.80 0.23 -6.68
N TYR A 28 13.10 0.56 -5.60
CA TYR A 28 11.80 1.22 -5.66
C TYR A 28 11.80 2.53 -4.89
N HIS A 29 11.43 3.61 -5.55
CA HIS A 29 10.94 4.81 -4.88
C HIS A 29 9.48 4.59 -4.49
N PHE A 30 9.11 4.91 -3.26
CA PHE A 30 7.70 4.98 -2.86
C PHE A 30 7.30 6.37 -2.36
N SER A 31 6.07 6.77 -2.70
CA SER A 31 5.49 8.03 -2.28
C SER A 31 4.00 7.91 -2.01
N VAL A 32 3.47 8.84 -1.21
CA VAL A 32 2.04 8.94 -0.93
C VAL A 32 1.41 9.87 -1.98
N LYS A 33 0.41 9.37 -2.70
CA LYS A 33 -0.30 10.11 -3.75
C LYS A 33 -1.78 10.21 -3.44
N SER A 34 -2.38 11.36 -3.70
CA SER A 34 -3.84 11.53 -3.62
C SER A 34 -4.51 10.88 -4.83
N LEU A 35 -5.55 10.08 -4.60
CA LEU A 35 -6.27 9.44 -5.69
C LEU A 35 -7.11 10.48 -6.46
N PRO A 36 -7.10 10.50 -7.80
CA PRO A 36 -7.67 11.59 -8.59
C PRO A 36 -9.21 11.66 -8.56
N ILE A 37 -9.89 10.51 -8.38
CA ILE A 37 -11.36 10.41 -8.55
C ILE A 37 -12.07 10.05 -7.25
N VAL A 38 -11.36 9.46 -6.31
CA VAL A 38 -11.92 8.92 -5.08
C VAL A 38 -11.18 9.48 -3.88
N PRO A 39 -11.89 9.78 -2.78
CA PRO A 39 -11.24 10.32 -1.60
C PRO A 39 -10.28 9.28 -1.00
N GLY A 40 -9.09 9.75 -0.64
CA GLY A 40 -8.05 8.95 -0.03
C GLY A 40 -6.72 9.05 -0.75
N ASN A 41 -5.73 8.40 -0.17
CA ASN A 41 -4.37 8.30 -0.67
C ASN A 41 -4.07 6.86 -1.09
N ALA A 42 -3.03 6.72 -1.90
CA ALA A 42 -2.38 5.46 -2.20
C ALA A 42 -0.87 5.60 -1.97
N VAL A 43 -0.22 4.49 -1.67
CA VAL A 43 1.22 4.33 -1.77
C VAL A 43 1.52 3.94 -3.22
N PHE A 44 2.21 4.83 -3.92
CA PHE A 44 2.72 4.59 -5.26
C PHE A 44 4.16 4.08 -5.14
N LEU A 45 4.46 2.92 -5.72
CA LEU A 45 5.80 2.40 -5.85
C LEU A 45 6.22 2.49 -7.32
N ALA A 46 7.43 2.98 -7.57
CA ALA A 46 8.01 3.03 -8.90
C ALA A 46 9.47 2.62 -8.86
N ASN A 47 9.87 1.78 -9.82
CA ASN A 47 11.26 1.53 -10.12
C ASN A 47 11.72 2.56 -11.17
N PRO A 48 12.53 3.57 -10.80
CA PRO A 48 12.98 4.61 -11.73
C PRO A 48 13.85 4.06 -12.88
N PHE A 49 14.42 2.87 -12.72
CA PHE A 49 15.34 2.29 -13.70
C PHE A 49 14.67 1.38 -14.73
N SER A 50 13.52 0.80 -14.40
CA SER A 50 12.75 -0.06 -15.33
C SER A 50 11.40 0.50 -15.74
N GLY A 51 10.92 1.56 -15.06
CA GLY A 51 9.58 2.12 -15.26
C GLY A 51 8.45 1.26 -14.70
N HIS A 52 8.77 0.11 -14.11
CA HIS A 52 7.80 -0.72 -13.43
C HIS A 52 7.23 0.03 -12.23
N HIS A 53 5.90 0.05 -12.09
CA HIS A 53 5.24 0.76 -11.01
C HIS A 53 4.00 0.02 -10.53
N HIS A 54 3.62 0.31 -9.29
CA HIS A 54 2.52 -0.34 -8.60
C HIS A 54 1.82 0.63 -7.66
N VAL A 55 0.53 0.42 -7.41
CA VAL A 55 -0.28 1.30 -6.56
C VAL A 55 -1.02 0.49 -5.52
N GLU A 56 -0.83 0.83 -4.24
CA GLU A 56 -1.56 0.24 -3.12
C GLU A 56 -2.37 1.28 -2.36
N GLY A 57 -3.66 1.03 -2.19
CA GLY A 57 -4.63 1.95 -1.58
C GLY A 57 -6.02 1.33 -1.59
N ARG A 58 -7.10 2.03 -1.22
CA ARG A 58 -7.27 3.42 -0.79
C ARG A 58 -7.05 3.52 0.73
N ALA A 59 -6.33 4.53 1.20
CA ALA A 59 -6.03 4.70 2.63
C ALA A 59 -6.08 6.17 3.05
N ARG A 60 -6.26 6.45 4.34
CA ARG A 60 -6.13 7.81 4.89
C ARG A 60 -4.71 7.99 5.43
N ILE A 61 -3.82 8.54 4.62
CA ILE A 61 -2.40 8.69 4.98
C ILE A 61 -2.10 10.16 5.30
N THR A 62 -2.58 11.09 4.48
CA THR A 62 -2.46 12.54 4.76
C THR A 62 -3.72 13.04 5.47
N PRO A 63 -3.61 13.97 6.45
CA PRO A 63 -2.42 14.70 6.88
C PRO A 63 -1.77 14.12 8.16
N LEU A 64 -1.66 12.79 8.29
CA LEU A 64 -1.14 12.17 9.52
C LEU A 64 0.33 12.51 9.77
N SER A 65 0.78 12.33 11.01
CA SER A 65 2.21 12.42 11.37
C SER A 65 3.03 11.36 10.63
N PRO A 66 4.33 11.56 10.39
CA PRO A 66 5.17 10.56 9.72
C PRO A 66 5.11 9.17 10.38
N ASP A 67 5.08 9.10 11.71
CA ASP A 67 4.97 7.83 12.45
C ASP A 67 3.63 7.13 12.19
N ASP A 68 2.53 7.88 12.21
CA ASP A 68 1.21 7.36 11.90
C ASP A 68 1.10 6.93 10.44
N GLN A 69 1.67 7.70 9.51
CA GLN A 69 1.76 7.32 8.09
C GLN A 69 2.50 5.99 7.94
N ALA A 70 3.64 5.82 8.61
CA ALA A 70 4.43 4.60 8.56
C ALA A 70 3.63 3.37 9.03
N THR A 71 2.72 3.52 10.00
CA THR A 71 1.86 2.40 10.45
C THR A 71 0.93 1.88 9.36
N ILE A 72 0.60 2.72 8.38
CA ILE A 72 -0.26 2.40 7.23
C ILE A 72 0.59 2.00 6.01
N ILE A 73 1.65 2.76 5.72
CA ILE A 73 2.52 2.57 4.56
C ILE A 73 3.22 1.20 4.61
N VAL A 74 3.80 0.81 5.76
CA VAL A 74 4.55 -0.46 5.84
C VAL A 74 3.69 -1.67 5.48
N PRO A 75 2.48 -1.87 6.03
CA PRO A 75 1.60 -2.94 5.59
C PRO A 75 1.29 -2.93 4.09
N LEU A 76 1.11 -1.75 3.47
CA LEU A 76 0.85 -1.60 2.03
C LEU A 76 2.09 -1.95 1.18
N LEU A 77 3.27 -1.48 1.59
CA LEU A 77 4.54 -1.84 0.95
C LEU A 77 4.79 -3.35 1.00
N LEU A 78 4.51 -4.02 2.11
CA LEU A 78 4.71 -5.46 2.19
C LEU A 78 3.66 -6.22 1.35
N GLU A 79 2.43 -5.71 1.28
CA GLU A 79 1.35 -6.31 0.50
C GLU A 79 1.69 -6.27 -1.00
N SER A 80 2.20 -5.15 -1.52
CA SER A 80 2.52 -5.02 -2.95
C SER A 80 3.43 -6.14 -3.47
N PHE A 81 4.40 -6.58 -2.66
CA PHE A 81 5.33 -7.66 -3.03
C PHE A 81 4.83 -9.07 -2.67
N VAL A 82 3.91 -9.21 -1.72
CA VAL A 82 3.43 -10.52 -1.24
C VAL A 82 2.25 -11.05 -2.04
N THR A 83 1.30 -10.20 -2.44
CA THR A 83 0.05 -10.63 -3.07
C THR A 83 -0.11 -10.18 -4.51
N ARG A 84 0.60 -9.14 -4.95
CA ARG A 84 0.30 -8.49 -6.23
C ARG A 84 1.36 -8.56 -7.31
N PHE A 85 2.47 -9.26 -7.07
CA PHE A 85 3.31 -9.74 -8.18
C PHE A 85 2.75 -11.02 -8.83
N ASP A 86 1.51 -11.44 -8.51
CA ASP A 86 0.90 -12.71 -8.96
C ASP A 86 -0.48 -12.55 -9.65
N GLU A 87 -0.96 -11.34 -9.95
CA GLU A 87 -2.25 -11.15 -10.63
C GLU A 87 -2.12 -10.37 -11.94
N GLY A 88 -2.23 -11.11 -13.04
CA GLY A 88 -2.26 -10.61 -14.42
C GLY A 88 -3.58 -9.95 -14.79
N ASP A 89 -3.92 -8.82 -14.17
CA ASP A 89 -5.08 -8.00 -14.55
C ASP A 89 -4.79 -6.49 -14.66
N ALA A 90 -3.55 -6.16 -15.04
CA ALA A 90 -3.15 -4.80 -15.38
C ALA A 90 -2.91 -4.63 -16.89
N ILE A 91 -3.92 -4.91 -17.74
CA ILE A 91 -4.19 -4.25 -19.04
C ILE A 91 -3.02 -4.23 -20.07
N ILE A 92 -1.90 -4.89 -19.78
CA ILE A 92 -0.72 -5.02 -20.64
C ILE A 92 -0.11 -6.39 -20.32
N ASN A 93 -0.41 -7.37 -21.18
CA ASN A 93 0.22 -8.69 -21.18
C ASN A 93 1.73 -8.55 -21.47
N VAL A 94 2.56 -8.29 -20.45
CA VAL A 94 4.02 -8.43 -20.56
C VAL A 94 4.64 -8.86 -19.21
N MET A 95 4.15 -9.94 -18.62
CA MET A 95 4.98 -10.74 -17.70
C MET A 95 4.64 -12.22 -17.85
N PRO A 96 5.62 -13.12 -18.06
CA PRO A 96 5.39 -14.55 -17.99
C PRO A 96 4.86 -14.93 -16.60
N HIS A 97 3.84 -15.79 -16.55
CA HIS A 97 3.23 -16.35 -15.33
C HIS A 97 4.19 -17.11 -14.38
N ASP A 98 5.48 -17.25 -14.75
CA ASP A 98 6.50 -17.99 -13.99
C ASP A 98 7.48 -17.09 -13.20
N VAL A 99 7.27 -15.77 -13.16
CA VAL A 99 8.14 -14.88 -12.38
C VAL A 99 7.71 -14.93 -10.92
N MET A 100 8.32 -15.81 -10.12
CA MET A 100 8.15 -15.86 -8.66
C MET A 100 8.15 -14.45 -8.05
N PRO A 101 7.29 -14.15 -7.05
CA PRO A 101 7.32 -12.86 -6.37
C PRO A 101 8.69 -12.63 -5.71
N TRP A 102 9.26 -11.43 -5.92
CA TRP A 102 10.52 -10.99 -5.33
C TRP A 102 10.32 -9.75 -4.48
N ALA A 103 11.07 -9.69 -3.38
CA ALA A 103 11.21 -8.47 -2.59
C ALA A 103 12.13 -7.47 -3.33
N PRO A 104 11.96 -6.17 -3.08
CA PRO A 104 12.87 -5.17 -3.63
C PRO A 104 14.26 -5.34 -3.03
N TRP A 105 15.33 -5.04 -3.79
CA TRP A 105 16.69 -5.02 -3.24
C TRP A 105 16.84 -3.87 -2.25
N SER A 106 16.28 -2.73 -2.60
CA SER A 106 16.22 -1.53 -1.76
C SER A 106 15.00 -0.69 -2.11
N TRP A 107 14.61 0.19 -1.20
CA TRP A 107 13.59 1.20 -1.49
C TRP A 107 13.99 2.54 -0.88
N SER A 108 13.39 3.63 -1.36
CA SER A 108 13.63 4.99 -0.88
C SER A 108 12.34 5.83 -0.91
N THR A 109 12.32 6.98 -0.24
CA THR A 109 11.12 7.86 -0.19
C THR A 109 11.46 9.35 -0.25
N THR A 110 10.44 10.20 -0.24
CA THR A 110 10.50 11.62 -0.61
C THR A 110 11.17 12.53 0.42
N ASP A 111 10.94 12.30 1.71
CA ASP A 111 11.45 13.18 2.77
C ASP A 111 12.03 12.39 3.94
N ASP A 112 12.93 13.08 4.64
CA ASP A 112 13.76 12.55 5.71
C ASP A 112 12.96 12.14 6.97
N ALA A 113 11.85 12.81 7.27
CA ALA A 113 11.01 12.46 8.41
C ALA A 113 10.21 11.18 8.12
N LEU A 114 9.62 11.08 6.94
CA LEU A 114 8.92 9.87 6.50
C LEU A 114 9.88 8.68 6.36
N ALA A 115 11.06 8.90 5.79
CA ALA A 115 12.11 7.88 5.65
C ALA A 115 12.50 7.27 7.00
N ARG A 116 12.74 8.11 8.02
CA ARG A 116 13.01 7.64 9.39
C ARG A 116 11.85 6.88 10.01
N ALA A 117 10.63 7.40 9.89
CA ALA A 117 9.44 6.79 10.47
C ALA A 117 9.17 5.40 9.86
N VAL A 118 9.28 5.28 8.53
CA VAL A 118 9.14 4.00 7.82
C VAL A 118 10.26 3.04 8.23
N SER A 119 11.51 3.52 8.30
CA SER A 119 12.65 2.70 8.75
C SER A 119 12.40 2.10 10.15
N ALA A 120 12.07 2.94 11.13
CA ALA A 120 11.76 2.51 12.50
C ALA A 120 10.58 1.53 12.54
N ARG A 121 9.56 1.76 11.72
CA ARG A 121 8.40 0.87 11.66
C ARG A 121 8.73 -0.50 11.06
N LEU A 122 9.54 -0.54 9.99
CA LEU A 122 10.00 -1.79 9.37
C LEU A 122 10.77 -2.66 10.38
N GLU A 123 11.67 -2.05 11.15
CA GLU A 123 12.40 -2.71 12.22
C GLU A 123 11.45 -3.24 13.30
N ALA A 124 10.53 -2.39 13.78
CA ALA A 124 9.61 -2.73 14.85
C ALA A 124 8.68 -3.91 14.50
N VAL A 125 8.30 -4.07 13.22
CA VAL A 125 7.45 -5.18 12.77
C VAL A 125 8.24 -6.42 12.35
N GLY A 126 9.59 -6.36 12.34
CA GLY A 126 10.47 -7.49 12.06
C GLY A 126 10.71 -7.74 10.57
N VAL A 127 10.68 -6.71 9.73
CA VAL A 127 11.18 -6.83 8.34
C VAL A 127 12.69 -7.07 8.37
N ARG A 128 13.20 -7.82 7.39
CA ARG A 128 14.64 -8.06 7.23
C ARG A 128 15.46 -6.77 7.22
N SER A 129 16.58 -6.78 7.94
CA SER A 129 17.33 -5.58 8.32
C SER A 129 17.87 -4.77 7.14
N GLU A 130 18.16 -5.41 6.01
CA GLU A 130 18.73 -4.69 4.85
C GLU A 130 17.69 -3.82 4.13
N LEU A 131 16.40 -4.03 4.40
CA LEU A 131 15.31 -3.18 3.91
C LEU A 131 14.84 -2.16 4.94
N CYS A 132 15.29 -2.26 6.18
CA CYS A 132 14.93 -1.32 7.23
C CYS A 132 15.61 0.04 7.06
N GLN A 133 16.71 0.11 6.30
CA GLN A 133 17.39 1.37 6.00
C GLN A 133 16.73 2.02 4.78
N VAL A 134 15.79 2.94 5.02
CA VAL A 134 15.11 3.70 3.97
C VAL A 134 15.79 5.06 3.79
N PRO A 135 16.56 5.28 2.71
CA PRO A 135 17.11 6.59 2.41
C PRO A 135 16.08 7.51 1.75
N VAL A 136 16.42 8.81 1.71
CA VAL A 136 15.74 9.79 0.87
C VAL A 136 16.17 9.59 -0.58
N SER A 137 15.21 9.58 -1.49
CA SER A 137 15.44 9.43 -2.93
C SER A 137 16.14 10.64 -3.52
N THR A 138 16.86 10.44 -4.63
CA THR A 138 17.41 11.57 -5.40
C THR A 138 16.29 12.33 -6.12
N THR A 139 16.56 13.57 -6.49
CA THR A 139 15.61 14.41 -7.24
C THR A 139 15.18 13.75 -8.55
N GLU A 140 16.09 13.05 -9.24
CA GLU A 140 15.81 12.34 -10.48
C GLU A 140 14.84 11.17 -10.25
N GLN A 141 15.06 10.38 -9.20
CA GLN A 141 14.18 9.25 -8.87
C GLN A 141 12.76 9.72 -8.51
N VAL A 142 12.65 10.84 -7.79
CA VAL A 142 11.35 11.46 -7.48
C VAL A 142 10.68 11.95 -8.77
N HIS A 143 11.43 12.63 -9.64
CA HIS A 143 10.93 13.12 -10.92
C HIS A 143 10.41 11.99 -11.82
N ASP A 144 11.17 10.90 -11.96
CA ASP A 144 10.74 9.73 -12.74
C ASP A 144 9.47 9.11 -12.16
N SER A 145 9.40 8.98 -10.83
CA SER A 145 8.18 8.50 -10.16
C SER A 145 6.98 9.42 -10.42
N ASP A 146 7.16 10.73 -10.46
CA ASP A 146 6.09 11.70 -10.74
C ASP A 146 5.59 11.58 -12.18
N ILE A 147 6.49 11.37 -13.13
CA ILE A 147 6.13 11.08 -14.53
C ILE A 147 5.29 9.80 -14.62
N PHE A 148 5.70 8.72 -13.94
CA PHE A 148 4.95 7.47 -13.97
C PHE A 148 3.58 7.61 -13.29
N TRP A 149 3.50 8.34 -12.17
CA TRP A 149 2.24 8.65 -11.53
C TRP A 149 1.30 9.42 -12.44
N ALA A 150 1.79 10.46 -13.12
CA ALA A 150 0.98 11.26 -14.04
C ALA A 150 0.36 10.37 -15.14
N LYS A 151 1.19 9.54 -15.80
CA LYS A 151 0.74 8.59 -16.83
C LYS A 151 -0.29 7.58 -16.29
N TRP A 152 -0.01 6.99 -15.13
CA TRP A 152 -0.93 6.05 -14.50
C TRP A 152 -2.27 6.71 -14.16
N SER A 153 -2.23 7.91 -13.57
CA SER A 153 -3.43 8.64 -13.14
C SER A 153 -4.30 9.10 -14.33
N GLU A 154 -3.69 9.51 -15.43
CA GLU A 154 -4.37 9.85 -16.67
C GLU A 154 -5.05 8.61 -17.28
N SER A 155 -4.34 7.48 -17.35
CA SER A 155 -4.90 6.22 -17.82
C SER A 155 -6.12 5.79 -17.00
N LEU A 156 -6.05 5.90 -15.67
CA LEU A 156 -7.18 5.61 -14.79
C LEU A 156 -8.38 6.53 -15.07
N LEU A 157 -8.13 7.83 -15.25
CA LEU A 157 -9.19 8.81 -15.58
C LEU A 157 -9.86 8.48 -16.91
N THR A 158 -9.08 8.13 -17.95
CA THR A 158 -9.62 7.73 -19.25
C THR A 158 -10.49 6.48 -19.13
N GLN A 159 -10.03 5.46 -18.40
CA GLN A 159 -10.78 4.22 -18.20
C GLN A 159 -12.05 4.43 -17.39
N MET A 160 -12.01 5.24 -16.33
CA MET A 160 -13.20 5.51 -15.52
C MET A 160 -14.22 6.39 -16.26
N SER A 161 -13.77 7.24 -17.19
CA SER A 161 -14.66 8.06 -18.03
C SER A 161 -15.44 7.24 -19.08
N SER A 162 -14.99 6.03 -19.40
CA SER A 162 -15.67 5.13 -20.35
C SER A 162 -16.63 4.14 -19.68
N LEU A 163 -16.68 4.10 -18.35
CA LEU A 163 -17.62 3.26 -17.60
C LEU A 163 -19.00 3.95 -17.47
N PRO A 164 -20.11 3.20 -17.54
CA PRO A 164 -21.44 3.75 -17.32
C PRO A 164 -21.56 4.31 -15.89
N ALA A 165 -22.15 5.51 -15.77
CA ALA A 165 -22.26 6.29 -14.54
C ALA A 165 -22.97 5.59 -13.36
N ASP A 166 -23.61 4.45 -13.61
CA ASP A 166 -24.34 3.64 -12.62
C ASP A 166 -23.45 2.62 -11.89
N MET A 167 -22.22 2.36 -12.36
CA MET A 167 -21.26 1.52 -11.64
C MET A 167 -20.40 2.35 -10.66
N GLY A 168 -20.83 2.46 -9.40
CA GLY A 168 -19.87 2.70 -8.30
C GLY A 168 -20.21 3.72 -7.23
N ALA A 169 -21.47 4.11 -7.04
CA ALA A 169 -21.87 4.99 -5.93
C ALA A 169 -22.09 4.27 -4.58
N GLN A 170 -21.73 2.98 -4.43
CA GLN A 170 -22.00 2.21 -3.21
C GLN A 170 -20.76 1.61 -2.52
N ASP A 171 -19.62 2.30 -2.51
CA ASP A 171 -18.59 1.91 -1.53
C ASP A 171 -17.63 3.00 -1.06
N VAL A 172 -18.14 4.24 -0.98
CA VAL A 172 -17.43 5.35 -0.35
C VAL A 172 -17.54 5.20 1.18
N GLY A 173 -16.86 4.21 1.78
CA GLY A 173 -16.91 4.06 3.24
C GLY A 173 -16.35 2.78 3.88
N LYS A 174 -15.94 1.76 3.12
CA LYS A 174 -15.34 0.54 3.70
C LYS A 174 -13.84 0.71 3.93
N TRP A 175 -13.44 1.41 4.99
CA TRP A 175 -12.06 1.37 5.49
C TRP A 175 -11.97 0.56 6.79
N CYS A 176 -10.81 -0.03 7.02
CA CYS A 176 -10.48 -0.58 8.31
C CYS A 176 -10.26 0.55 9.32
N GLY A 177 -11.03 0.59 10.41
CA GLY A 177 -10.84 1.55 11.51
C GLY A 177 -9.51 1.39 12.25
N GLY A 178 -8.87 0.21 12.16
CA GLY A 178 -7.59 -0.05 12.83
C GLY A 178 -6.35 0.23 12.00
N CYS A 179 -6.36 -0.02 10.69
CA CYS A 179 -5.18 0.17 9.83
C CYS A 179 -5.42 1.10 8.63
N GLY A 180 -6.62 1.68 8.51
CA GLY A 180 -6.97 2.59 7.41
C GLY A 180 -7.14 1.94 6.04
N PHE A 181 -6.84 0.65 5.89
CA PHE A 181 -6.93 -0.10 4.63
C PHE A 181 -8.37 -0.18 4.14
N THR A 182 -8.64 0.30 2.92
CA THR A 182 -9.84 -0.12 2.20
C THR A 182 -9.52 -1.38 1.39
N PRO A 183 -10.20 -2.51 1.63
CA PRO A 183 -10.04 -3.65 0.74
C PRO A 183 -10.51 -3.35 -0.69
N SER A 184 -10.05 -4.18 -1.62
CA SER A 184 -10.69 -4.33 -2.93
C SER A 184 -12.18 -4.67 -2.77
N LEU A 185 -12.99 -4.39 -3.80
CA LEU A 185 -14.45 -4.54 -3.81
C LEU A 185 -14.93 -5.90 -3.27
N ASP A 186 -14.11 -6.95 -3.39
CA ASP A 186 -14.46 -8.33 -3.04
C ASP A 186 -14.07 -8.78 -1.63
N THR A 187 -13.29 -8.01 -0.85
CA THR A 187 -12.90 -8.46 0.50
C THR A 187 -13.82 -7.89 1.58
N GLU A 188 -14.57 -8.78 2.24
CA GLU A 188 -15.49 -8.38 3.31
C GLU A 188 -14.75 -8.08 4.64
N LEU A 189 -14.89 -6.85 5.14
CA LEU A 189 -14.34 -6.46 6.45
C LEU A 189 -15.21 -6.95 7.61
N LEU A 190 -14.55 -7.40 8.68
CA LEU A 190 -15.18 -7.70 9.96
C LEU A 190 -15.83 -6.43 10.52
N ARG A 191 -17.07 -6.52 11.00
CA ARG A 191 -17.77 -5.38 11.61
C ARG A 191 -17.62 -5.43 13.13
N CYS A 192 -17.59 -4.26 13.76
CA CYS A 192 -17.71 -4.17 15.22
C CYS A 192 -19.02 -4.85 15.66
N GLY A 193 -18.92 -5.85 16.54
CA GLY A 193 -20.10 -6.60 17.01
C GLY A 193 -21.14 -5.75 17.76
N ARG A 194 -20.74 -4.58 18.28
CA ARG A 194 -21.62 -3.67 19.01
C ARG A 194 -22.30 -2.66 18.10
N CYS A 195 -21.53 -1.82 17.40
CA CYS A 195 -22.09 -0.74 16.59
C CYS A 195 -22.40 -1.13 15.15
N LYS A 196 -21.78 -2.20 14.64
CA LYS A 196 -21.80 -2.62 13.22
C LYS A 196 -21.33 -1.58 12.19
N GLN A 197 -20.97 -0.38 12.63
CA GLN A 197 -20.51 0.75 11.80
C GLN A 197 -19.00 0.68 11.51
N ALA A 198 -18.17 0.46 12.53
CA ALA A 198 -16.73 0.33 12.34
C ALA A 198 -16.38 -1.03 11.73
N ARG A 199 -15.41 -1.02 10.82
CA ARG A 199 -15.00 -2.18 10.02
C ARG A 199 -13.52 -2.47 10.21
N TYR A 200 -13.11 -3.72 10.07
CA TYR A 200 -11.76 -4.17 10.37
C TYR A 200 -11.30 -5.29 9.45
N CYS A 201 -10.06 -5.21 8.95
CA CYS A 201 -9.46 -6.32 8.21
C CYS A 201 -9.32 -7.57 9.10
N THR A 202 -9.06 -7.38 10.40
CA THR A 202 -8.90 -8.47 11.36
C THR A 202 -9.39 -8.10 12.75
N LYS A 203 -9.61 -9.13 13.60
CA LYS A 203 -9.84 -8.94 15.04
C LYS A 203 -8.69 -8.20 15.74
N ALA A 204 -7.47 -8.25 15.19
CA ALA A 204 -6.34 -7.50 15.73
C ALA A 204 -6.51 -5.99 15.48
N CYS A 205 -6.84 -5.59 14.24
CA CYS A 205 -7.16 -4.20 13.90
C CYS A 205 -8.32 -3.66 14.75
N GLN A 206 -9.33 -4.48 15.04
CA GLN A 206 -10.42 -4.12 15.95
C GLN A 206 -9.93 -3.84 17.37
N LYS A 207 -9.06 -4.71 17.92
CA LYS A 207 -8.52 -4.54 19.28
C LYS A 207 -7.64 -3.30 19.41
N GLU A 208 -6.87 -2.98 18.37
CA GLU A 208 -6.01 -1.81 18.34
C GLU A 208 -6.83 -0.52 18.31
N ASP A 209 -7.80 -0.44 17.40
CA ASP A 209 -8.74 0.69 17.31
C ASP A 209 -9.63 0.83 18.56
N TRP A 210 -9.94 -0.28 19.27
CA TRP A 210 -10.82 -0.27 20.44
C TRP A 210 -10.41 0.74 21.51
N LYS A 211 -9.11 1.02 21.65
CA LYS A 211 -8.58 2.04 22.58
C LYS A 211 -9.24 3.41 22.37
N ILE A 212 -9.54 3.75 21.11
CA ILE A 212 -10.14 5.02 20.69
C ILE A 212 -11.64 4.79 20.40
N HIS A 213 -11.97 3.79 19.58
CA HIS A 213 -13.32 3.49 19.12
C HIS A 213 -14.33 3.29 20.27
N LYS A 214 -13.92 2.70 21.40
CA LYS A 214 -14.82 2.46 22.55
C LYS A 214 -15.57 3.70 23.02
N THR A 215 -14.95 4.87 22.90
CA THR A 215 -15.51 6.16 23.34
C THR A 215 -16.65 6.64 22.45
N ARG A 216 -16.68 6.19 21.19
CA ARG A 216 -17.66 6.58 20.17
C ARG A 216 -18.51 5.39 19.69
N CYS A 217 -18.39 4.24 20.35
CA CYS A 217 -19.07 3.01 19.96
C CYS A 217 -20.48 2.94 20.55
N THR A 218 -21.49 3.30 19.74
CA THR A 218 -22.90 3.18 20.08
C THR A 218 -23.50 1.86 19.58
N PRO A 219 -24.26 1.10 20.41
CA PRO A 219 -24.95 -0.10 19.95
C PRO A 219 -25.83 0.18 18.73
N CYS A 220 -25.78 -0.70 17.74
CA CYS A 220 -26.76 -0.69 16.65
C CYS A 220 -28.13 -1.07 17.25
N PRO A 221 -29.23 -0.36 16.89
CA PRO A 221 -30.58 -0.72 17.32
C PRO A 221 -30.94 -2.18 17.01
#